data_AF-A0A0C4ES09-F1
#
_entry.id   AF-A0A0C4ES09-F1
#
_cell.length_a   1.000
_cell.length_b   1.000
_cell.length_c   1.000
_cell.angle_alpha   90.00
_cell.angle_beta   90.00
_cell.angle_gamma   90.00
#
_symmetry.space_group_name_H-M   'P 1'
#
loop_
_entity.id
_entity.type
_entity.pdbx_description
1 polymer ?
#
loop_
_entity_poly.entity_id
_entity_poly.type
_entity_poly.pdbx_seq_one_letter_code
_entity_poly.pdbx_strand_id
1 'polypeptide(L)'
;LAGISRVTFEWDTVAAPGGNSAWNSAAIEILAIKSVEWIRRTTFVSDNQAGQAPALIQRWLQTKSRELREFCNMPVDEYNKLKQQKSTKGQYQRWRKKIMENRCSMVDKLFEKNIPLANVVEQKEVGSDIEDGGPNELPNAMIPDWRSHDLTTLLHCINKMVQAQAKHHKTIVTNLKLYSRAKRNFKQTKGIIGVP
;
A
#
# COMPACT_ATOMS: atom_id res chain seq x y z
N LEU A 1 1.27 34.50 8.37
CA LEU A 1 1.26 33.10 8.86
C LEU A 1 2.69 32.70 9.17
N ALA A 2 3.10 32.70 10.44
CA ALA A 2 4.44 32.26 10.83
C ALA A 2 4.52 30.74 10.65
N GLY A 3 5.13 30.29 9.56
CA GLY A 3 5.49 28.90 9.35
C GLY A 3 6.72 28.52 10.19
N ILE A 4 6.94 27.23 10.37
CA ILE A 4 8.16 26.73 10.98
C ILE A 4 9.28 26.93 9.96
N SER A 5 10.14 27.93 10.19
CA SER A 5 11.07 28.43 9.17
C SER A 5 12.24 27.48 8.90
N ARG A 6 12.60 26.61 9.87
CA ARG A 6 13.49 25.45 9.72
C ARG A 6 13.52 24.64 11.03
N VAL A 7 13.51 23.31 10.93
CA VAL A 7 13.76 22.40 12.06
C VAL A 7 14.97 21.54 11.72
N THR A 8 15.87 21.40 12.67
CA THR A 8 17.04 20.52 12.59
C THR A 8 16.88 19.37 13.56
N PHE A 9 17.55 18.25 13.30
CA PHE A 9 17.60 17.10 14.18
C PHE A 9 19.04 16.65 14.35
N GLU A 10 19.36 16.15 15.54
CA GLU A 10 20.60 15.43 15.80
C GLU A 10 20.42 13.99 15.34
N TRP A 11 20.94 13.66 14.16
CA TRP A 11 20.69 12.37 13.50
C TRP A 11 21.48 11.21 14.12
N ASP A 12 22.68 11.50 14.63
CA ASP A 12 23.61 10.52 15.19
C ASP A 12 23.18 10.02 16.57
N THR A 13 22.54 10.89 17.35
CA THR A 13 22.06 10.56 18.71
C THR A 13 20.84 9.64 18.69
N VAL A 14 20.01 9.70 17.63
CA VAL A 14 18.85 8.81 17.42
C VAL A 14 19.28 7.37 17.10
N ALA A 15 20.51 7.19 16.61
CA ALA A 15 21.04 5.91 16.17
C ALA A 15 21.68 5.09 17.29
N ALA A 16 22.04 5.72 18.41
CA ALA A 16 22.68 5.08 19.56
C ALA A 16 21.64 4.40 20.46
N PRO A 17 21.87 3.14 20.91
CA PRO A 17 21.00 2.50 21.90
C PRO A 17 20.94 3.35 23.18
N GLY A 18 19.76 3.85 23.55
CA GLY A 18 19.58 4.73 24.71
C GLY A 18 19.93 6.20 24.48
N GLY A 19 20.22 6.61 23.24
CA GLY A 19 20.49 8.01 22.90
C GLY A 19 19.24 8.88 23.00
N ASN A 20 19.13 9.64 24.09
CA ASN A 20 18.11 10.68 24.25
C ASN A 20 18.73 12.04 23.93
N SER A 21 18.27 12.66 22.84
CA SER A 21 18.61 14.05 22.51
C SER A 21 17.53 14.98 23.03
N ALA A 22 17.90 15.85 23.98
CA ALA A 22 17.01 16.88 24.49
C ALA A 22 16.51 17.81 23.37
N TRP A 23 17.37 18.11 22.39
CA TRP A 23 17.02 18.88 21.21
C TRP A 23 15.95 18.17 20.36
N ASN A 24 16.14 16.88 20.05
CA ASN A 24 15.16 16.13 19.26
C ASN A 24 13.81 16.02 19.97
N SER A 25 13.80 15.83 21.30
CA SER A 25 12.56 15.82 22.09
C SER A 25 11.83 17.16 21.99
N ALA A 26 12.52 18.28 22.19
CA ALA A 26 11.93 19.60 22.05
C ALA A 26 11.41 19.88 20.63
N ALA A 27 12.18 19.48 19.60
CA ALA A 27 11.78 19.61 18.21
C ALA A 27 10.52 18.78 17.90
N ILE A 28 10.42 17.56 18.43
CA ILE A 28 9.24 16.68 18.28
C ILE A 28 8.01 17.33 18.92
N GLU A 29 8.13 17.86 20.14
CA GLU A 29 7.02 18.51 20.84
C GLU A 29 6.50 19.74 20.09
N ILE A 30 7.41 20.62 19.67
CA ILE A 30 7.05 21.83 18.90
C ILE A 30 6.37 21.44 17.59
N LEU A 31 6.93 20.46 16.85
CA LEU A 31 6.34 19.96 15.62
C LEU A 31 4.96 19.35 15.85
N ALA A 32 4.78 18.56 16.91
CA ALA A 32 3.50 17.93 17.25
C ALA A 32 2.43 18.99 17.49
N ILE A 33 2.71 19.96 18.37
CA ILE A 33 1.77 21.04 18.71
C ILE A 33 1.39 21.82 17.47
N LYS A 34 2.37 22.28 16.68
CA LYS A 34 2.11 23.10 15.49
C LYS A 34 1.43 22.33 14.37
N SER A 35 1.72 21.05 14.21
CA SER A 35 1.03 20.20 13.24
C SER A 35 -0.43 19.98 13.61
N VAL A 36 -0.71 19.69 14.89
CA VAL A 36 -2.10 19.54 15.38
C VAL A 36 -2.87 20.85 15.26
N GLU A 37 -2.29 21.98 15.69
CA GLU A 37 -2.88 23.31 15.53
C GLU A 37 -3.24 23.59 14.06
N TRP A 38 -2.36 23.22 13.12
CA TRP A 38 -2.59 23.42 11.70
C TRP A 38 -3.69 22.51 11.15
N ILE A 39 -3.64 21.20 11.44
CA ILE A 39 -4.65 20.23 10.96
C ILE A 39 -6.05 20.58 11.50
N ARG A 40 -6.14 21.01 12.76
CA ARG A 40 -7.41 21.42 13.39
C ARG A 40 -8.11 22.57 12.67
N ARG A 41 -7.39 23.37 11.88
CA ARG A 41 -8.00 24.45 11.07
C ARG A 41 -8.82 23.93 9.90
N THR A 42 -8.53 22.72 9.43
CA THR A 42 -9.16 22.13 8.24
C THR A 42 -9.92 20.84 8.53
N THR A 43 -9.66 20.18 9.65
CA THR A 43 -10.22 18.86 9.97
C THR A 43 -10.35 18.71 11.46
N PHE A 44 -11.47 18.15 11.93
CA PHE A 44 -11.64 17.83 13.34
C PHE A 44 -10.62 16.75 13.77
N VAL A 45 -9.89 17.02 14.85
CA VAL A 45 -8.93 16.08 15.46
C VAL A 45 -9.18 16.07 16.96
N SER A 46 -9.59 14.92 17.50
CA SER A 46 -9.84 14.76 18.94
C SER A 46 -8.54 14.85 19.74
N ASP A 47 -8.62 15.15 21.04
CA ASP A 47 -7.43 15.24 21.89
C ASP A 47 -6.68 13.89 21.99
N ASN A 48 -7.40 12.78 21.96
CA ASN A 48 -6.79 11.44 21.92
C ASN A 48 -5.98 11.19 20.64
N GLN A 49 -6.42 11.75 19.50
CA GLN A 49 -5.67 11.68 18.24
C GLN A 49 -4.48 12.66 18.27
N ALA A 50 -4.68 13.86 18.81
CA ALA A 50 -3.63 14.86 18.96
C ALA A 50 -2.48 14.37 19.86
N GLY A 51 -2.79 13.67 20.95
CA GLY A 51 -1.80 13.09 21.87
C GLY A 51 -0.87 12.06 21.24
N GLN A 52 -1.21 11.51 20.06
CA GLN A 52 -0.36 10.57 19.33
C GLN A 52 0.70 11.27 18.45
N ALA A 53 0.55 12.57 18.19
CA ALA A 53 1.42 13.29 17.27
C ALA A 53 2.91 13.23 17.65
N PRO A 54 3.33 13.40 18.92
CA PRO A 54 4.73 13.26 19.31
C PRO A 54 5.30 11.88 18.98
N ALA A 55 4.57 10.80 19.29
CA ALA A 55 5.01 9.44 19.04
C ALA A 55 5.13 9.14 17.53
N LEU A 56 4.21 9.67 16.71
CA LEU A 56 4.28 9.55 15.25
C LEU A 56 5.52 10.25 14.68
N ILE A 57 5.83 11.46 15.14
CA ILE A 57 7.01 12.22 14.70
C ILE A 57 8.29 11.53 15.18
N GLN A 58 8.32 11.02 16.41
CA GLN A 58 9.45 10.25 16.93
C GLN A 58 9.73 8.99 16.09
N ARG A 59 8.68 8.23 15.75
CA ARG A 59 8.80 7.06 14.87
C ARG A 59 9.30 7.44 13.47
N TRP A 60 8.84 8.57 12.94
CA TRP A 60 9.33 9.11 11.67
C TRP A 60 10.82 9.45 11.75
N LEU A 61 11.25 10.12 12.82
CA LEU A 61 12.66 10.48 13.05
C LEU A 61 13.57 9.25 13.12
N GLN A 62 13.16 8.22 13.87
CA GLN A 62 13.88 6.94 13.94
C GLN A 62 14.00 6.25 12.58
N THR A 63 12.90 6.25 11.81
CA THR A 63 12.88 5.67 10.46
C THR A 63 13.85 6.42 9.53
N LYS A 64 13.88 7.76 9.61
CA LYS A 64 14.77 8.58 8.79
C LYS A 64 16.23 8.47 9.18
N SER A 65 16.55 8.42 10.48
CA SER A 65 17.91 8.15 10.96
C SER A 65 18.42 6.78 10.47
N ARG A 66 17.56 5.76 10.45
CA ARG A 66 17.91 4.45 9.86
C ARG A 66 18.15 4.55 8.35
N GLU A 67 17.26 5.20 7.59
CA GLU A 67 17.45 5.39 6.14
C GLU A 67 18.75 6.13 5.84
N LEU A 68 19.09 7.19 6.59
CA LEU A 68 20.34 7.91 6.42
C LEU A 68 21.55 7.00 6.61
N ARG A 69 21.54 6.11 7.61
CA ARG A 69 22.64 5.14 7.81
C ARG A 69 22.71 4.09 6.70
N GLU A 70 21.58 3.56 6.26
CA GLU A 70 21.52 2.51 5.23
C GLU A 70 21.97 3.02 3.86
N PHE A 71 21.75 4.30 3.56
CA PHE A 71 21.95 4.86 2.22
C PHE A 71 22.95 6.03 2.16
N CYS A 72 23.68 6.34 3.23
CA CYS A 72 24.59 7.51 3.28
C CYS A 72 25.66 7.51 2.17
N ASN A 73 26.14 6.34 1.78
CA ASN A 73 27.20 6.17 0.78
C ASN A 73 26.66 5.80 -0.60
N MET A 74 25.35 5.86 -0.80
CA MET A 74 24.70 5.52 -2.06
C MET A 74 24.52 6.77 -2.93
N PRO A 75 24.79 6.69 -4.25
CA PRO A 75 24.44 7.76 -5.18
C PRO A 75 22.95 8.10 -5.10
N VAL A 76 22.60 9.38 -5.16
CA VAL A 76 21.22 9.87 -5.02
C VAL A 76 20.28 9.21 -6.03
N ASP A 77 20.74 8.98 -7.26
CA ASP A 77 19.94 8.33 -8.30
C ASP A 77 19.62 6.87 -7.98
N GLU A 78 20.57 6.16 -7.39
CA GLU A 78 20.38 4.77 -6.96
C GLU A 78 19.40 4.69 -5.78
N TYR A 79 19.52 5.60 -4.80
CA TYR A 79 18.55 5.73 -3.71
C TYR A 79 17.14 6.02 -4.23
N ASN A 80 17.00 6.96 -5.16
CA ASN A 80 15.72 7.31 -5.76
C ASN A 80 15.10 6.14 -6.52
N LYS A 81 15.90 5.39 -7.26
CA LYS A 81 15.46 4.17 -7.96
C LYS A 81 14.97 3.11 -6.98
N LEU A 82 15.71 2.85 -5.91
CA LEU A 82 15.35 1.87 -4.88
C LEU A 82 14.08 2.29 -4.13
N LYS A 83 13.95 3.58 -3.80
CA LYS A 83 12.74 4.16 -3.20
C LYS A 83 11.53 4.03 -4.12
N GLN A 84 11.70 4.31 -5.40
CA GLN A 84 10.64 4.14 -6.40
C GLN A 84 10.21 2.68 -6.49
N GLN A 85 11.15 1.73 -6.59
CA GLN A 85 10.85 0.30 -6.60
C GLN A 85 10.08 -0.16 -5.36
N LYS A 86 10.50 0.26 -4.15
CA LYS A 86 9.79 -0.04 -2.90
C LYS A 86 8.36 0.54 -2.91
N SER A 87 8.21 1.78 -3.38
CA SER A 87 6.90 2.44 -3.49
C SER A 87 5.98 1.72 -4.47
N THR A 88 6.49 1.37 -5.65
CA THR A 88 5.76 0.64 -6.70
C THR A 88 5.32 -0.75 -6.19
N LYS A 89 6.20 -1.49 -5.52
CA LYS A 89 5.86 -2.78 -4.90
C LYS A 89 4.75 -2.65 -3.85
N GLY A 90 4.85 -1.64 -2.98
CA GLY A 90 3.83 -1.33 -1.98
C GLY A 90 2.48 -0.94 -2.61
N GLN A 91 2.50 -0.23 -3.74
CA GLN A 91 1.29 0.08 -4.51
C GLN A 91 0.62 -1.18 -5.05
N TYR A 92 1.36 -2.10 -5.69
CA TYR A 92 0.79 -3.34 -6.21
C TYR A 92 0.26 -4.26 -5.10
N GLN A 93 0.90 -4.30 -3.93
CA GLN A 93 0.36 -5.02 -2.76
C GLN A 93 -0.98 -4.44 -2.30
N ARG A 94 -1.11 -3.11 -2.22
CA ARG A 94 -2.39 -2.46 -1.89
C ARG A 94 -3.46 -2.75 -2.94
N TRP A 95 -3.08 -2.77 -4.21
CA TRP A 95 -3.99 -3.08 -5.31
C TRP A 95 -4.49 -4.52 -5.27
N ARG A 96 -3.60 -5.49 -5.02
CA ARG A 96 -3.97 -6.91 -4.81
C ARG A 96 -5.02 -7.06 -3.72
N LYS A 97 -4.72 -6.47 -2.55
CA LYS A 97 -5.62 -6.50 -1.40
C LYS A 97 -6.98 -5.89 -1.75
N LYS A 98 -6.98 -4.72 -2.40
CA LYS A 98 -8.22 -4.03 -2.77
C LYS A 98 -9.06 -4.80 -3.78
N ILE A 99 -8.44 -5.47 -4.75
CA ILE A 99 -9.17 -6.31 -5.72
C ILE A 99 -9.81 -7.51 -5.01
N MET A 100 -9.07 -8.16 -4.12
CA MET A 100 -9.59 -9.27 -3.30
C MET A 100 -10.77 -8.80 -2.44
N GLU A 101 -10.60 -7.73 -1.66
CA GLU A 101 -11.67 -7.15 -0.82
C GLU A 101 -12.91 -6.79 -1.64
N ASN A 102 -12.73 -6.18 -2.82
CA ASN A 102 -13.83 -5.84 -3.72
C ASN A 102 -14.57 -7.09 -4.23
N ARG A 103 -13.83 -8.17 -4.54
CA ARG A 103 -14.42 -9.43 -5.01
C ARG A 103 -15.16 -10.13 -3.89
N CYS A 104 -14.57 -10.26 -2.70
CA CYS A 104 -15.23 -10.82 -1.52
C CYS A 104 -16.53 -10.06 -1.24
N SER A 105 -16.48 -8.74 -1.15
CA SER A 105 -17.68 -7.92 -0.91
C SER A 105 -18.77 -8.09 -1.98
N MET A 106 -18.39 -8.34 -3.24
CA MET A 106 -19.37 -8.59 -4.29
C MET A 106 -19.93 -10.02 -4.25
N VAL A 107 -19.10 -11.01 -3.92
CA VAL A 107 -19.53 -12.40 -3.73
C VAL A 107 -20.50 -12.48 -2.56
N ASP A 108 -20.19 -11.84 -1.43
CA ASP A 108 -21.07 -11.77 -0.26
C ASP A 108 -22.44 -11.21 -0.63
N LYS A 109 -22.50 -10.22 -1.53
CA LYS A 109 -23.76 -9.59 -1.97
C LYS A 109 -24.56 -10.43 -2.96
N LEU A 110 -23.90 -11.16 -3.87
CA LEU A 110 -24.57 -11.86 -4.99
C LEU A 110 -24.78 -13.34 -4.73
N PHE A 111 -23.96 -13.92 -3.86
CA PHE A 111 -23.90 -15.35 -3.60
C PHE A 111 -23.87 -15.62 -2.09
N GLU A 112 -24.76 -14.96 -1.33
CA GLU A 112 -24.83 -15.03 0.14
C GLU A 112 -24.77 -16.46 0.72
N LYS A 113 -25.28 -17.45 -0.01
CA LYS A 113 -25.33 -18.86 0.42
C LYS A 113 -24.19 -19.73 -0.11
N ASN A 114 -23.34 -19.21 -1.01
CA ASN A 114 -22.27 -19.97 -1.65
C ASN A 114 -20.96 -19.84 -0.86
N ILE A 115 -20.92 -20.48 0.31
CA ILE A 115 -19.75 -20.53 1.19
C ILE A 115 -18.50 -21.05 0.45
N PRO A 116 -18.57 -22.08 -0.42
CA PRO A 116 -17.41 -22.55 -1.17
C PRO A 116 -16.79 -21.44 -2.04
N LEU A 117 -17.60 -20.67 -2.76
CA LEU A 117 -17.11 -19.58 -3.61
C LEU A 117 -16.48 -18.46 -2.78
N ALA A 118 -17.10 -18.10 -1.65
CA ALA A 118 -16.55 -17.08 -0.75
C ALA A 118 -15.14 -17.49 -0.26
N ASN A 119 -15.00 -18.73 0.23
CA ASN A 119 -13.71 -19.28 0.68
C ASN A 119 -12.66 -19.28 -0.46
N VAL A 120 -13.07 -19.66 -1.68
CA VAL A 120 -12.17 -19.64 -2.85
C VAL A 120 -11.69 -18.21 -3.15
N VAL A 121 -12.55 -17.20 -3.09
CA VAL A 121 -12.17 -15.81 -3.41
C VAL A 121 -11.34 -15.14 -2.31
N GLU A 122 -11.47 -15.56 -1.06
CA GLU A 122 -10.64 -15.11 0.05
C GLU A 122 -9.18 -15.60 -0.04
N GLN A 123 -8.94 -16.70 -0.75
CA GLN A 123 -7.58 -17.20 -0.93
C GLN A 123 -6.74 -16.22 -1.73
N LYS A 124 -5.56 -15.86 -1.21
CA LYS A 124 -4.64 -14.89 -1.81
C LYS A 124 -4.34 -15.18 -3.30
N GLU A 125 -4.19 -16.45 -3.66
CA GLU A 125 -3.84 -16.84 -5.04
C GLU A 125 -5.01 -16.66 -6.02
N VAL A 126 -6.26 -16.66 -5.54
CA VAL A 126 -7.48 -16.51 -6.35
C VAL A 126 -8.01 -15.09 -6.30
N GLY A 127 -8.06 -14.51 -5.10
CA GLY A 127 -8.67 -13.23 -4.79
C GLY A 127 -8.08 -12.07 -5.58
N SER A 128 -6.83 -12.17 -6.02
CA SER A 128 -6.26 -11.26 -6.99
C SER A 128 -5.40 -11.99 -8.02
N ASP A 129 -5.64 -11.68 -9.28
CA ASP A 129 -4.86 -12.18 -10.42
C ASP A 129 -3.76 -11.19 -10.84
N ILE A 130 -3.47 -10.14 -10.06
CA ILE A 130 -2.47 -9.14 -10.46
C ILE A 130 -1.08 -9.44 -9.94
N GLU A 131 -0.10 -9.21 -10.78
CA GLU A 131 1.32 -9.21 -10.46
C GLU A 131 1.97 -7.86 -10.73
N ASP A 132 3.16 -7.69 -10.16
CA ASP A 132 3.94 -6.46 -10.28
C ASP A 132 4.27 -6.21 -11.76
N GLY A 133 3.88 -5.04 -12.25
CA GLY A 133 4.38 -4.50 -13.51
C GLY A 133 5.72 -3.80 -13.33
N GLY A 134 6.30 -3.30 -14.42
CA GLY A 134 7.45 -2.41 -14.35
C GLY A 134 7.17 -1.08 -13.64
N PRO A 135 8.21 -0.24 -13.47
CA PRO A 135 8.06 1.09 -12.90
C PRO A 135 7.07 1.93 -13.71
N ASN A 136 6.06 2.49 -13.06
CA ASN A 136 4.98 3.28 -13.68
C ASN A 136 4.15 2.54 -14.75
N GLU A 137 4.24 1.21 -14.81
CA GLU A 137 3.43 0.42 -15.73
C GLU A 137 2.09 0.01 -15.09
N LEU A 138 1.19 -0.49 -15.94
CA LEU A 138 -0.01 -1.16 -15.48
C LEU A 138 0.36 -2.56 -14.93
N PRO A 139 -0.43 -3.12 -14.00
CA PRO A 139 -0.12 -4.42 -13.44
C PRO A 139 -0.29 -5.50 -14.51
N ASN A 140 0.47 -6.58 -14.37
CA ASN A 140 0.28 -7.76 -15.19
C ASN A 140 -0.84 -8.62 -14.58
N ALA A 141 -1.58 -9.36 -15.41
CA ALA A 141 -2.43 -10.43 -14.91
C ALA A 141 -1.67 -11.76 -14.96
N MET A 142 -1.79 -12.57 -13.92
CA MET A 142 -1.27 -13.92 -13.86
C MET A 142 -2.41 -14.89 -13.55
N ILE A 143 -2.71 -15.76 -14.51
CA ILE A 143 -3.70 -16.81 -14.34
C ILE A 143 -2.94 -18.13 -14.16
N PRO A 144 -3.08 -18.81 -13.01
CA PRO A 144 -2.45 -20.11 -12.82
C PRO A 144 -3.17 -21.18 -13.65
N ASP A 145 -2.42 -22.17 -14.11
CA ASP A 145 -2.88 -23.31 -14.89
C ASP A 145 -3.92 -24.19 -14.18
N TRP A 146 -3.85 -24.31 -12.85
CA TRP A 146 -4.87 -25.01 -12.07
C TRP A 146 -6.23 -24.30 -12.04
N ARG A 147 -6.31 -23.01 -12.43
CA ARG A 147 -7.56 -22.26 -12.41
C ARG A 147 -8.38 -22.55 -13.66
N SER A 148 -9.59 -23.07 -13.44
CA SER A 148 -10.53 -23.30 -14.54
C SER A 148 -10.88 -22.02 -15.30
N HIS A 149 -11.24 -22.19 -16.57
CA HIS A 149 -11.73 -21.10 -17.41
C HIS A 149 -12.99 -20.46 -16.82
N ASP A 150 -13.91 -21.28 -16.30
CA ASP A 150 -15.16 -20.81 -15.71
C ASP A 150 -14.94 -19.93 -14.48
N LEU A 151 -14.03 -20.32 -13.59
CA LEU A 151 -13.67 -19.51 -12.44
C LEU A 151 -13.03 -18.19 -12.87
N THR A 152 -12.16 -18.22 -13.89
CA THR A 152 -11.56 -17.00 -14.45
C THR A 152 -12.62 -16.04 -15.01
N THR A 153 -13.59 -16.57 -15.75
CA THR A 153 -14.70 -15.80 -16.32
C THR A 153 -15.59 -15.21 -15.23
N LEU A 154 -15.93 -16.01 -14.21
CA LEU A 154 -16.70 -15.56 -13.05
C LEU A 154 -16.02 -14.39 -12.34
N LEU A 155 -14.72 -14.51 -12.03
CA LEU A 155 -13.94 -13.44 -11.38
C LEU A 155 -13.87 -12.16 -12.24
N HIS A 156 -13.84 -12.31 -13.57
CA HIS A 156 -13.87 -11.17 -14.48
C HIS A 156 -15.25 -10.49 -14.48
N CYS A 157 -16.34 -11.24 -14.45
CA CYS A 157 -17.70 -10.71 -14.30
C CYS A 157 -17.87 -9.97 -12.97
N ILE A 158 -17.37 -10.52 -11.86
CA ILE A 158 -17.36 -9.85 -10.55
C ILE A 158 -16.60 -8.52 -10.64
N ASN A 159 -15.42 -8.49 -11.27
CA ASN A 159 -14.67 -7.24 -11.46
C ASN A 159 -15.44 -6.19 -12.27
N LYS A 160 -16.21 -6.60 -13.29
CA LYS A 160 -17.08 -5.69 -14.07
C LYS A 160 -18.23 -5.16 -13.22
N MET A 161 -18.85 -5.99 -12.39
CA MET A 161 -19.90 -5.58 -11.47
C MET A 161 -19.40 -4.55 -10.45
N VAL A 162 -18.20 -4.74 -9.89
CA VAL A 162 -17.56 -3.76 -8.99
C VAL A 162 -17.35 -2.43 -9.69
N GLN A 163 -16.86 -2.44 -10.93
CA GLN A 163 -16.65 -1.23 -11.71
C GLN A 163 -17.96 -0.50 -12.03
N ALA A 164 -19.02 -1.24 -12.37
CA ALA A 164 -20.33 -0.70 -12.68
C ALA A 164 -21.02 -0.03 -11.46
N GLN A 165 -20.73 -0.48 -10.24
CA GLN A 165 -21.28 0.14 -9.01
C GLN A 165 -20.64 1.50 -8.67
N ALA A 166 -19.51 1.87 -9.28
CA ALA A 166 -18.82 3.12 -8.97
C ALA A 166 -19.57 4.34 -9.54
N LYS A 167 -20.21 5.13 -8.67
CA LYS A 167 -20.92 6.37 -9.06
C LYS A 167 -20.04 7.61 -9.04
N HIS A 168 -19.06 7.66 -8.15
CA HIS A 168 -18.23 8.84 -7.94
C HIS A 168 -17.04 8.88 -8.92
N HIS A 169 -16.82 10.02 -9.58
CA HIS A 169 -15.80 10.17 -10.63
C HIS A 169 -14.40 9.73 -10.19
N LYS A 170 -13.94 10.12 -8.99
CA LYS A 170 -12.62 9.70 -8.49
C LYS A 170 -12.52 8.18 -8.32
N THR A 171 -13.62 7.53 -7.94
CA THR A 171 -13.68 6.07 -7.77
C THR A 171 -13.63 5.38 -9.12
N ILE A 172 -14.34 5.91 -10.13
CA ILE A 172 -14.30 5.42 -11.51
C ILE A 172 -12.87 5.48 -12.06
N VAL A 173 -12.21 6.64 -11.97
CA VAL A 173 -10.82 6.81 -12.42
C VAL A 173 -9.86 5.86 -11.69
N THR A 174 -10.06 5.70 -10.38
CA THR A 174 -9.24 4.76 -9.58
C THR A 174 -9.46 3.32 -10.02
N ASN A 175 -10.70 2.92 -10.27
CA ASN A 175 -11.05 1.57 -10.71
C ASN A 175 -10.50 1.27 -12.10
N LEU A 176 -10.55 2.24 -13.03
CA LEU A 176 -9.94 2.09 -14.35
C LEU A 176 -8.45 1.74 -14.23
N LYS A 177 -7.70 2.47 -13.39
CA LYS A 177 -6.29 2.15 -13.12
C LYS A 177 -6.12 0.78 -12.47
N LEU A 178 -6.90 0.49 -11.42
CA LEU A 178 -6.80 -0.73 -10.63
C LEU A 178 -7.09 -2.01 -11.43
N TYR A 179 -8.06 -1.96 -12.35
CA TYR A 179 -8.50 -3.11 -13.14
C TYR A 179 -7.90 -3.18 -14.55
N SER A 180 -7.23 -2.11 -15.00
CA SER A 180 -6.43 -2.15 -16.22
C SER A 180 -5.26 -3.14 -16.10
N ARG A 181 -4.83 -3.71 -17.22
CA ARG A 181 -3.73 -4.68 -17.29
C ARG A 181 -2.81 -4.32 -18.44
N ALA A 182 -1.50 -4.39 -18.22
CA ALA A 182 -0.51 -4.24 -19.30
C ALA A 182 -0.51 -5.49 -20.20
N LYS A 183 -0.43 -6.67 -19.56
CA LYS A 183 -0.35 -7.97 -20.23
C LYS A 183 -1.08 -9.03 -19.40
N ARG A 184 -1.44 -10.14 -20.05
CA ARG A 184 -1.95 -11.35 -19.37
C ARG A 184 -0.98 -12.49 -19.63
N ASN A 185 -0.46 -13.06 -18.55
CA ASN A 185 0.45 -14.19 -18.57
C ASN A 185 -0.26 -15.41 -17.98
N PHE A 186 -0.03 -16.57 -18.59
CA PHE A 186 -0.46 -17.85 -18.04
C PHE A 186 0.74 -18.45 -17.29
N LYS A 187 0.56 -18.73 -16.00
CA LYS A 187 1.58 -19.41 -15.21
C LYS A 187 1.40 -20.90 -15.41
N GLN A 188 2.37 -21.52 -16.09
CA GLN A 188 2.54 -22.97 -16.03
C GLN A 188 3.20 -23.28 -14.69
N THR A 189 2.54 -24.07 -13.84
CA THR A 189 3.26 -24.75 -12.78
C THR A 189 4.25 -25.69 -13.47
N LYS A 190 5.53 -25.59 -13.11
CA LYS A 190 6.40 -26.75 -13.29
C LYS A 190 5.77 -27.81 -12.40
N GLY A 191 5.11 -28.79 -13.02
CA GLY A 191 4.66 -29.97 -12.31
C GLY A 191 5.81 -30.57 -11.51
N ILE A 192 5.51 -31.46 -10.57
CA ILE A 192 6.52 -32.32 -9.98
C ILE A 192 7.29 -32.96 -11.14
N ILE A 193 8.61 -32.78 -11.19
CA ILE A 193 9.46 -33.42 -12.20
C ILE A 193 9.17 -34.93 -12.13
N GLY A 194 8.59 -35.49 -13.19
CA GLY A 194 8.45 -36.94 -13.34
C GLY A 194 7.08 -37.57 -13.04
N VAL A 195 5.96 -36.84 -13.15
CA VAL A 195 4.64 -37.50 -13.26
C VAL A 195 4.19 -37.42 -14.73
N PRO A 196 3.94 -38.56 -15.39
CA PRO A 196 3.66 -38.64 -16.84
C PRO A 196 2.39 -37.88 -17.26
#